data_AF-A0A0K2G6N6-F1
#
_entry.id   AF-A0A0K2G6N6-F1
#
_cell.length_a   1.000
_cell.length_b   1.000
_cell.length_c   1.000
_cell.angle_alpha   90.00
_cell.angle_beta   90.00
_cell.angle_gamma   90.00
#
_symmetry.space_group_name_H-M   'P 1'
#
loop_
_entity.id
_entity.type
_entity.pdbx_description
1 polymer ?
#
loop_
_entity_poly.entity_id
_entity_poly.type
_entity_poly.pdbx_seq_one_letter_code
_entity_poly.pdbx_strand_id
1 'polypeptide(L)'
;MRQLSKLLVVIPAVMGIWVNAASAYREYFTPEQKTQLAKIQTVLVDAIALTDKGSVDAGPLAEVAARRLGELGYTVVQDSGKPHDVVFRVKCEQRKTWEGTTASGGDADLPDAPSRLWKGPACQLTYLLGGMKIKWQKEVRTDFEDAAAAAQAAQAGEPGPFAMAKLKDVLEKYEFPLLLTAEWGQPDRLLKLLDAPNTSQSRKIKIMSLLGEMQADEALPKLKEALKDRDLAKQALVAMGNLGKDGIPLLVDMMNTAPQVEVQAAAAKGLGQIGGIHGDASVVLPLLAKLNDPKTDWAVLTEVAWALGKIPDKRSIQPLYDIDKKLQAIRDPENVQLKKLKEAVFWAIKQCDTWDQYS
;
A
#
# COMPACT_ATOMS: atom_id res chain seq x y z
N MET A 1 37.10 -64.55 26.37
CA MET A 1 35.98 -63.59 26.39
C MET A 1 36.54 -62.21 26.08
N ARG A 2 36.09 -61.61 24.98
CA ARG A 2 36.70 -60.45 24.32
C ARG A 2 36.58 -59.18 25.17
N GLN A 3 37.70 -58.46 25.30
CA GLN A 3 37.75 -57.09 25.77
C GLN A 3 36.95 -56.19 24.82
N LEU A 4 35.90 -55.55 25.35
CA LEU A 4 35.15 -54.52 24.65
C LEU A 4 35.84 -53.17 24.86
N SER A 5 36.55 -52.75 23.82
CA SER A 5 37.04 -51.40 23.61
C SER A 5 35.87 -50.42 23.62
N LYS A 6 35.88 -49.46 24.57
CA LYS A 6 34.96 -48.34 24.57
C LYS A 6 35.35 -47.37 23.46
N LEU A 7 34.65 -47.44 22.33
CA LEU A 7 34.71 -46.42 21.28
C LEU A 7 34.01 -45.17 21.81
N LEU A 8 34.76 -44.09 22.04
CA LEU A 8 34.22 -42.78 22.35
C LEU A 8 33.61 -42.21 21.07
N VAL A 9 32.29 -42.27 20.93
CA VAL A 9 31.57 -41.62 19.83
C VAL A 9 31.57 -40.12 20.10
N VAL A 10 32.39 -39.39 19.35
CA VAL A 10 32.34 -37.93 19.28
C VAL A 10 31.09 -37.58 18.48
N ILE A 11 30.04 -37.12 19.16
CA ILE A 11 28.85 -36.54 18.53
C ILE A 11 29.26 -35.14 18.05
N PRO A 12 29.25 -34.84 16.75
CA PRO A 12 29.44 -33.47 16.31
C PRO A 12 28.19 -32.68 16.72
N ALA A 13 28.35 -31.77 17.67
CA ALA A 13 27.36 -30.76 17.97
C ALA A 13 27.21 -29.87 16.74
N VAL A 14 26.21 -30.17 15.90
CA VAL A 14 25.76 -29.26 14.86
C VAL A 14 25.17 -28.06 15.60
N MET A 15 25.98 -27.02 15.81
CA MET A 15 25.47 -25.69 16.13
C MET A 15 24.57 -25.29 14.96
N GLY A 16 23.27 -25.50 15.14
CA GLY A 16 22.27 -24.94 14.25
C GLY A 16 22.46 -23.43 14.26
N ILE A 17 23.04 -22.91 13.17
CA ILE A 17 22.96 -21.50 12.86
C ILE A 17 21.48 -21.26 12.61
N TRP A 18 20.80 -20.77 13.63
CA TRP A 18 19.49 -20.14 13.47
C TRP A 18 19.73 -18.93 12.58
N VAL A 19 19.66 -19.14 11.27
CA VAL A 19 19.57 -18.04 10.30
C VAL A 19 18.20 -17.45 10.55
N ASN A 20 18.13 -16.46 11.44
CA ASN A 20 16.98 -15.59 11.55
C ASN A 20 16.75 -15.02 10.14
N ALA A 21 15.68 -15.42 9.49
CA ALA A 21 15.20 -14.88 8.21
C ALA A 21 14.67 -13.43 8.37
N ALA A 22 15.31 -12.64 9.23
CA ALA A 22 14.99 -11.25 9.53
C ALA A 22 15.90 -10.25 8.79
N SER A 23 16.72 -10.70 7.83
CA SER A 23 17.64 -9.83 7.10
C SER A 23 17.20 -9.62 5.65
N ALA A 24 16.31 -8.64 5.43
CA ALA A 24 16.23 -7.91 4.16
C ALA A 24 15.49 -6.56 4.28
N TYR A 25 14.57 -6.39 5.23
CA TYR A 25 13.97 -5.10 5.55
C TYR A 25 14.47 -4.65 6.93
N ARG A 26 15.34 -3.63 6.97
CA ARG A 26 15.56 -2.92 8.24
C ARG A 26 14.21 -2.33 8.63
N GLU A 27 13.58 -2.86 9.67
CA GLU A 27 12.41 -2.22 10.24
C GLU A 27 12.80 -0.79 10.61
N TYR A 28 12.15 0.15 9.93
CA TYR A 28 12.50 1.56 9.99
C TYR A 28 12.23 2.17 11.39
N PHE A 29 11.28 1.57 12.12
CA PHE A 29 10.89 1.94 13.48
C PHE A 29 11.14 0.81 14.46
N THR A 30 11.53 1.13 15.69
CA THR A 30 11.51 0.15 16.80
C THR A 30 10.06 -0.18 17.20
N PRO A 31 9.81 -1.33 17.87
CA PRO A 31 8.48 -1.66 18.40
C PRO A 31 7.88 -0.58 19.31
N GLU A 32 8.72 0.10 20.10
CA GLU A 32 8.31 1.21 20.97
C GLU A 32 7.86 2.41 20.14
N GLN A 33 8.61 2.74 19.08
CA GLN A 33 8.24 3.83 18.16
C GLN A 33 6.93 3.52 17.43
N LYS A 34 6.75 2.29 16.94
CA LYS A 34 5.46 1.84 16.35
C LYS A 34 4.30 2.02 17.34
N THR A 35 4.52 1.67 18.61
CA THR A 35 3.52 1.86 19.67
C THR A 35 3.23 3.33 19.95
N GLN A 36 4.25 4.20 19.92
CA GLN A 36 4.06 5.65 20.06
C GLN A 36 3.26 6.23 18.90
N LEU A 37 3.63 5.88 17.66
CA LEU A 37 2.94 6.32 16.45
C LEU A 37 1.46 5.92 16.46
N ALA A 38 1.16 4.67 16.80
CA ALA A 38 -0.22 4.16 16.87
C ALA A 38 -1.08 4.89 17.92
N LYS A 39 -0.44 5.54 18.91
CA LYS A 39 -1.11 6.26 20.00
C LYS A 39 -1.19 7.78 19.81
N ILE A 40 -0.62 8.34 18.74
CA ILE A 40 -0.68 9.79 18.49
C ILE A 40 -2.13 10.29 18.51
N GLN A 41 -2.39 11.25 19.39
CA GLN A 41 -3.66 11.98 19.49
C GLN A 41 -3.47 13.47 19.23
N THR A 42 -2.39 14.06 19.74
CA THR A 42 -2.12 15.49 19.66
C THR A 42 -0.95 15.80 18.74
N VAL A 43 -1.22 16.58 17.70
CA VAL A 43 -0.23 16.96 16.68
C VAL A 43 0.10 18.45 16.83
N LEU A 44 1.38 18.78 16.99
CA LEU A 44 1.86 20.14 16.81
C LEU A 44 2.06 20.40 15.32
N VAL A 45 1.34 21.37 14.76
CA VAL A 45 1.57 21.84 13.39
C VAL A 45 2.55 23.00 13.42
N ASP A 46 3.69 22.80 12.77
CA ASP A 46 4.78 23.77 12.62
C ASP A 46 4.92 24.12 11.14
N ALA A 47 4.61 25.37 10.76
CA ALA A 47 4.61 25.81 9.38
C ALA A 47 5.59 26.95 9.14
N ILE A 48 6.32 26.87 8.02
CA ILE A 48 7.28 27.88 7.58
C ILE A 48 6.99 28.22 6.13
N ALA A 49 6.97 29.52 5.81
CA ALA A 49 6.75 30.02 4.46
C ALA A 49 7.91 30.95 4.05
N LEU A 50 8.62 30.61 2.97
CA LEU A 50 9.78 31.35 2.49
C LEU A 50 9.58 31.84 1.05
N THR A 51 9.92 33.10 0.81
CA THR A 51 9.92 33.72 -0.51
C THR A 51 11.31 34.26 -0.84
N ASP A 52 11.50 34.73 -2.07
CA ASP A 52 12.75 35.41 -2.46
C ASP A 52 13.03 36.66 -1.61
N LYS A 53 12.00 37.22 -0.94
CA LYS A 53 12.10 38.37 -0.03
C LYS A 53 12.28 37.97 1.44
N GLY A 54 12.41 36.69 1.75
CA GLY A 54 12.55 36.17 3.11
C GLY A 54 11.28 35.47 3.62
N SER A 55 11.21 35.31 4.95
CA SER A 55 10.08 34.67 5.62
C SER A 55 8.81 35.49 5.47
N VAL A 56 7.69 34.82 5.21
CA VAL A 56 6.35 35.40 5.17
C VAL A 56 5.44 34.68 6.14
N ASP A 57 4.20 35.17 6.30
CA ASP A 57 3.21 34.55 7.16
C ASP A 57 2.87 33.12 6.68
N ALA A 58 3.06 32.14 7.56
CA ALA A 58 2.74 30.74 7.34
C ALA A 58 1.39 30.33 7.96
N GLY A 59 0.70 31.24 8.66
CA GLY A 59 -0.59 31.01 9.31
C GLY A 59 -1.61 30.31 8.41
N PRO A 60 -1.87 30.80 7.19
CA PRO A 60 -2.82 30.17 6.27
C PRO A 60 -2.46 28.72 5.89
N LEU A 61 -1.17 28.36 5.86
CA LEU A 61 -0.72 26.99 5.57
C LEU A 61 -0.88 26.10 6.82
N ALA A 62 -0.54 26.64 7.99
CA ALA A 62 -0.73 25.97 9.28
C ALA A 62 -2.22 25.67 9.55
N GLU A 63 -3.11 26.60 9.22
CA GLU A 63 -4.56 26.45 9.36
C GLU A 63 -5.12 25.32 8.47
N VAL A 64 -4.65 25.24 7.21
CA VAL A 64 -5.03 24.11 6.33
C VAL A 64 -4.57 22.79 6.94
N ALA A 65 -3.31 22.72 7.37
CA ALA A 65 -2.78 21.51 7.96
C ALA A 65 -3.54 21.10 9.23
N ALA A 66 -3.82 22.07 10.11
CA ALA A 66 -4.53 21.85 11.35
C ALA A 66 -5.97 21.39 11.13
N ARG A 67 -6.73 22.08 10.28
CA ARG A 67 -8.11 21.69 9.95
C ARG A 67 -8.17 20.29 9.33
N ARG A 68 -7.30 20.02 8.35
CA ARG A 68 -7.28 18.74 7.61
C ARG A 68 -6.86 17.56 8.49
N LEU A 69 -5.96 17.75 9.46
CA LEU A 69 -5.67 16.74 10.49
C LEU A 69 -6.84 16.58 11.48
N GLY A 70 -7.49 17.68 11.84
CA GLY A 70 -8.69 17.67 12.68
C GLY A 70 -9.85 16.86 12.08
N GLU A 71 -9.99 16.81 10.75
CA GLU A 71 -10.97 15.95 10.05
C GLU A 71 -10.79 14.46 10.34
N LEU A 72 -9.58 14.01 10.70
CA LEU A 72 -9.30 12.63 11.15
C LEU A 72 -9.38 12.46 12.67
N GLY A 73 -9.83 13.51 13.38
CA GLY A 73 -10.01 13.52 14.82
C GLY A 73 -8.71 13.69 15.61
N TYR A 74 -7.64 14.22 15.01
CA TYR A 74 -6.45 14.63 15.76
C TYR A 74 -6.74 15.93 16.51
N THR A 75 -6.28 16.02 17.75
CA THR A 75 -6.19 17.30 18.46
C THR A 75 -5.00 18.05 17.88
N VAL A 76 -5.21 19.25 17.35
CA VAL A 76 -4.10 20.03 16.77
C VAL A 76 -3.76 21.23 17.65
N VAL A 77 -2.47 21.41 17.90
CA VAL A 77 -1.92 22.60 18.54
C VAL A 77 -0.95 23.29 17.57
N GLN A 78 -0.81 24.60 17.69
CA GLN A 78 0.15 25.42 16.92
C GLN A 78 1.18 26.10 17.82
N ASP A 79 1.00 25.99 19.15
CA ASP A 79 1.91 26.52 20.16
C ASP A 79 2.82 25.38 20.64
N SER A 80 4.12 25.53 20.46
CA SER A 80 5.13 24.54 20.84
C SER A 80 5.25 24.34 22.35
N GLY A 81 4.72 25.27 23.16
CA GLY A 81 4.62 25.13 24.61
C GLY A 81 3.50 24.19 25.07
N LYS A 82 2.57 23.82 24.19
CA LYS A 82 1.48 22.88 24.54
C LYS A 82 1.95 21.42 24.42
N PRO A 83 1.48 20.52 25.31
CA PRO A 83 1.75 19.09 25.20
C PRO A 83 1.31 18.54 23.83
N HIS A 84 2.17 17.75 23.20
CA HIS A 84 1.92 17.12 21.91
C HIS A 84 2.73 15.81 21.78
N ASP A 85 2.24 14.89 20.95
CA ASP A 85 2.86 13.58 20.74
C ASP A 85 3.88 13.61 19.60
N VAL A 86 3.60 14.44 18.59
CA VAL A 86 4.35 14.51 17.33
C VAL A 86 4.34 15.94 16.80
N VAL A 87 5.40 16.32 16.08
CA VAL A 87 5.45 17.58 15.33
C VAL A 87 5.29 17.29 13.85
N PHE A 88 4.24 17.81 13.22
CA PHE A 88 4.06 17.79 11.77
C PHE A 88 4.54 19.12 11.17
N ARG A 89 5.53 19.06 10.29
CA ARG A 89 6.14 20.24 9.67
C ARG A 89 5.68 20.43 8.24
N VAL A 90 5.28 21.66 7.93
CA VAL A 90 4.91 22.13 6.59
C VAL A 90 5.85 23.27 6.21
N LYS A 91 6.87 22.99 5.41
CA LYS A 91 7.80 24.00 4.91
C LYS A 91 7.48 24.32 3.45
N CYS A 92 6.91 25.48 3.19
CA CYS A 92 6.59 25.96 1.84
C CYS A 92 7.59 27.03 1.39
N GLU A 93 8.07 26.90 0.16
CA GLU A 93 9.07 27.81 -0.40
C GLU A 93 8.63 28.24 -1.81
N GLN A 94 8.82 29.52 -2.16
CA GLN A 94 8.61 30.03 -3.52
C GLN A 94 9.63 29.40 -4.49
N ARG A 95 10.87 29.21 -4.02
CA ARG A 95 11.92 28.46 -4.71
C ARG A 95 12.39 27.36 -3.79
N LYS A 96 12.04 26.13 -4.12
CA LYS A 96 12.41 24.98 -3.30
C LYS A 96 13.93 24.90 -3.09
N THR A 97 14.36 24.74 -1.84
CA THR A 97 15.71 24.33 -1.50
C THR A 97 15.78 22.81 -1.35
N TRP A 98 16.83 22.18 -1.90
CA TRP A 98 16.99 20.73 -1.81
C TRP A 98 17.45 20.32 -0.42
N GLU A 99 16.65 19.53 0.29
CA GLU A 99 16.97 19.08 1.67
C GLU A 99 17.63 17.69 1.74
N GLY A 100 17.97 17.08 0.60
CA GLY A 100 18.52 15.74 0.53
C GLY A 100 17.53 14.70 0.00
N THR A 101 18.05 13.53 -0.38
CA THR A 101 17.24 12.37 -0.76
C THR A 101 16.67 11.71 0.49
N THR A 102 15.47 11.17 0.42
CA THR A 102 14.97 10.27 1.46
C THR A 102 15.90 9.04 1.54
N ALA A 103 16.42 8.72 2.72
CA ALA A 103 17.22 7.51 2.93
C ALA A 103 16.35 6.26 3.17
N SER A 104 15.03 6.40 3.07
CA SER A 104 14.07 5.32 2.94
C SER A 104 13.94 5.05 1.44
N GLY A 105 14.24 3.83 1.00
CA GLY A 105 14.15 3.40 -0.39
C GLY A 105 12.70 3.34 -0.88
N GLY A 106 12.02 4.48 -0.92
CA GLY A 106 10.82 4.67 -1.71
C GLY A 106 11.20 4.93 -3.16
N ASP A 107 10.29 4.61 -4.08
CA ASP A 107 10.44 4.97 -5.48
C ASP A 107 10.66 6.49 -5.59
N ALA A 108 11.87 6.88 -5.97
CA ALA A 108 12.19 8.27 -6.31
C ALA A 108 11.32 8.82 -7.46
N ASP A 109 10.60 7.92 -8.13
CA ASP A 109 9.69 8.18 -9.24
C ASP A 109 8.25 8.47 -8.80
N LEU A 110 7.92 8.37 -7.50
CA LEU A 110 6.59 8.79 -7.05
C LEU A 110 6.39 10.29 -7.27
N PRO A 111 5.21 10.74 -7.77
CA PRO A 111 4.95 12.16 -8.02
C PRO A 111 5.14 13.07 -6.80
N ASP A 112 4.93 12.52 -5.61
CA ASP A 112 5.04 13.21 -4.32
C ASP A 112 6.37 12.95 -3.58
N ALA A 113 7.33 12.28 -4.22
CA ALA A 113 8.69 12.17 -3.72
C ALA A 113 9.44 13.51 -3.88
N PRO A 114 10.33 13.88 -2.94
CA PRO A 114 11.14 15.09 -3.09
C PRO A 114 11.98 15.08 -4.39
N SER A 115 11.79 16.05 -5.28
CA SER A 115 12.55 16.12 -6.55
C SER A 115 13.77 17.01 -6.45
N ARG A 116 14.94 16.49 -6.82
CA ARG A 116 16.16 17.31 -6.94
C ARG A 116 16.06 18.34 -8.09
N LEU A 117 15.28 18.00 -9.12
CA LEU A 117 15.17 18.77 -10.37
C LEU A 117 14.21 19.95 -10.25
N TRP A 118 13.13 19.81 -9.48
CA TRP A 118 12.16 20.89 -9.29
C TRP A 118 12.76 22.08 -8.54
N LYS A 119 12.65 23.29 -9.12
CA LYS A 119 13.14 24.55 -8.53
C LYS A 119 12.04 25.57 -8.22
N GLY A 120 10.80 25.29 -8.62
CA GLY A 120 9.67 26.16 -8.38
C GLY A 120 9.07 26.07 -6.97
N PRO A 121 7.86 26.62 -6.78
CA PRO A 121 7.19 26.58 -5.50
C PRO A 121 6.82 25.17 -5.08
N ALA A 122 7.15 24.81 -3.85
CA ALA A 122 6.84 23.51 -3.26
C ALA A 122 6.62 23.60 -1.74
N CYS A 123 5.85 22.67 -1.19
CA CYS A 123 5.87 22.39 0.25
C CYS A 123 6.44 21.01 0.52
N GLN A 124 7.37 20.95 1.47
CA GLN A 124 7.89 19.73 2.05
C GLN A 124 7.16 19.42 3.35
N LEU A 125 6.59 18.22 3.40
CA LEU A 125 5.83 17.69 4.52
C LEU A 125 6.69 16.65 5.22
N THR A 126 6.94 16.84 6.51
CA THR A 126 7.73 15.91 7.34
C THR A 126 7.12 15.82 8.73
N TYR A 127 7.59 14.88 9.55
CA TYR A 127 7.24 14.89 10.97
C TYR A 127 8.40 14.46 11.86
N LEU A 128 8.30 14.82 13.14
CA LEU A 128 9.26 14.46 14.18
C LEU A 128 8.56 13.75 15.32
N LEU A 129 9.13 12.62 15.74
CA LEU A 129 8.71 11.85 16.90
C LEU A 129 9.76 12.01 18.00
N GLY A 130 9.39 12.62 19.14
CA GLY A 130 10.35 12.89 20.23
C GLY A 130 11.57 13.72 19.81
N GLY A 131 11.38 14.67 18.87
CA GLY A 131 12.47 15.49 18.31
C GLY A 131 13.32 14.80 17.23
N MET A 132 13.15 13.49 17.02
CA MET A 132 13.83 12.77 15.94
C MET A 132 13.14 13.03 14.60
N LYS A 133 13.88 13.55 13.61
CA LYS A 133 13.37 13.69 12.24
C LYS A 133 13.17 12.30 11.64
N ILE A 134 11.94 11.98 11.29
CA ILE A 134 11.59 10.74 10.62
C ILE A 134 11.82 10.92 9.11
N LYS A 135 12.33 9.89 8.44
CA LYS A 135 12.56 9.78 6.99
C LYS A 135 11.28 9.75 6.14
N TRP A 136 10.10 9.89 6.74
CA TRP A 136 8.87 10.13 6.00
C TRP A 136 8.89 11.58 5.50
N GLN A 137 8.81 11.74 4.19
CA GLN A 137 8.78 13.04 3.56
C GLN A 137 7.91 12.99 2.31
N LYS A 138 7.03 13.99 2.17
CA LYS A 138 6.21 14.21 0.98
C LYS A 138 6.43 15.60 0.43
N GLU A 139 6.29 15.73 -0.88
CA GLU A 139 6.43 16.99 -1.58
C GLU A 139 5.18 17.29 -2.40
N VAL A 140 4.62 18.47 -2.17
CA VAL A 140 3.59 19.04 -3.04
C VAL A 140 4.18 20.20 -3.82
N ARG A 141 3.75 20.34 -5.07
CA ARG A 141 4.27 21.33 -6.01
C ARG A 141 3.11 22.11 -6.62
N THR A 142 3.39 23.33 -7.01
CA THR A 142 2.50 24.05 -7.94
C THR A 142 2.62 23.46 -9.34
N ASP A 143 1.72 23.87 -10.24
CA ASP A 143 1.72 23.50 -11.66
C ASP A 143 2.68 24.36 -12.52
N PHE A 144 3.45 25.25 -11.88
CA PHE A 144 4.43 26.11 -12.54
C PHE A 144 5.76 26.14 -11.78
N GLU A 145 6.87 26.29 -12.51
CA GLU A 145 8.18 26.47 -11.88
C GLU A 145 8.51 27.95 -11.62
N ASP A 146 8.14 28.83 -12.55
CA ASP A 146 8.42 30.26 -12.46
C ASP A 146 7.23 31.02 -11.87
N ALA A 147 7.34 31.33 -10.57
CA ALA A 147 6.32 32.09 -9.86
C ALA A 147 6.13 33.52 -10.40
N ALA A 148 7.16 34.15 -10.96
CA ALA A 148 7.06 35.50 -11.49
C ALA A 148 6.28 35.50 -12.81
N ALA A 149 6.64 34.59 -13.73
CA ALA A 149 5.91 34.42 -14.97
C ALA A 149 4.44 34.01 -14.71
N ALA A 150 4.21 33.09 -13.77
CA ALA A 150 2.87 32.63 -13.43
C ALA A 150 2.01 33.74 -12.79
N ALA A 151 2.58 34.53 -11.87
CA ALA A 151 1.89 35.67 -11.25
C ALA A 151 1.53 36.73 -12.31
N GLN A 152 2.45 37.05 -13.21
CA GLN A 152 2.22 38.00 -14.30
C GLN A 152 1.11 37.52 -15.25
N ALA A 153 1.16 36.25 -15.66
CA ALA A 153 0.15 35.65 -16.54
C ALA A 153 -1.25 35.64 -15.90
N ALA A 154 -1.31 35.43 -14.59
CA ALA A 154 -2.54 35.49 -13.81
C ALA A 154 -2.99 36.92 -13.46
N GLN A 155 -2.25 37.96 -13.87
CA GLN A 155 -2.45 39.35 -13.44
C GLN A 155 -2.54 39.49 -11.91
N ALA A 156 -1.79 38.64 -11.20
CA ALA A 156 -1.71 38.64 -9.76
C ALA A 156 -0.69 39.67 -9.26
N GLY A 157 -0.66 39.88 -7.95
CA GLY A 157 0.33 40.73 -7.28
C GLY A 157 1.71 40.08 -7.20
N GLU A 158 2.36 40.20 -6.05
CA GLU A 158 3.73 39.72 -5.90
C GLU A 158 3.88 38.20 -6.08
N PRO A 159 4.97 37.72 -6.74
CA PRO A 159 5.18 36.30 -6.99
C PRO A 159 5.22 35.41 -5.75
N GLY A 160 5.81 35.90 -4.65
CA GLY A 160 5.92 35.17 -3.39
C GLY A 160 4.56 34.84 -2.76
N PRO A 161 3.74 35.84 -2.41
CA PRO A 161 2.37 35.63 -1.94
C PRO A 161 1.51 34.82 -2.92
N PHE A 162 1.64 35.05 -4.23
CA PHE A 162 0.94 34.26 -5.25
C PHE A 162 1.31 32.77 -5.17
N ALA A 163 2.60 32.46 -5.08
CA ALA A 163 3.08 31.08 -4.93
C ALA A 163 2.58 30.44 -3.63
N MET A 164 2.60 31.16 -2.50
CA MET A 164 2.09 30.64 -1.22
C MET A 164 0.59 30.35 -1.28
N ALA A 165 -0.19 31.22 -1.93
CA ALA A 165 -1.63 31.00 -2.14
C ALA A 165 -1.87 29.74 -2.98
N LYS A 166 -1.09 29.53 -4.06
CA LYS A 166 -1.20 28.33 -4.88
C LYS A 166 -0.77 27.06 -4.15
N LEU A 167 0.29 27.13 -3.34
CA LEU A 167 0.70 26.01 -2.49
C LEU A 167 -0.35 25.66 -1.43
N LYS A 168 -1.02 26.67 -0.85
CA LYS A 168 -2.17 26.46 0.03
C LYS A 168 -3.29 25.71 -0.69
N ASP A 169 -3.63 26.11 -1.92
CA ASP A 169 -4.65 25.41 -2.74
C ASP A 169 -4.28 23.96 -3.06
N VAL A 170 -2.99 23.66 -3.21
CA VAL A 170 -2.50 22.29 -3.41
C VAL A 170 -2.59 21.48 -2.13
N LEU A 171 -2.18 22.04 -0.98
CA LEU A 171 -2.30 21.39 0.33
C LEU A 171 -3.75 21.07 0.71
N GLU A 172 -4.69 21.92 0.29
CA GLU A 172 -6.13 21.70 0.46
C GLU A 172 -6.64 20.43 -0.23
N LYS A 173 -5.97 19.98 -1.28
CA LYS A 173 -6.38 18.82 -2.09
C LYS A 173 -5.53 17.59 -1.82
N TYR A 174 -4.28 17.77 -1.43
CA TYR A 174 -3.36 16.66 -1.22
C TYR A 174 -3.73 15.86 0.03
N GLU A 175 -3.88 14.55 -0.11
CA GLU A 175 -4.34 13.64 0.96
C GLU A 175 -3.23 13.26 1.95
N PHE A 176 -2.33 14.21 2.30
CA PHE A 176 -1.31 13.99 3.34
C PHE A 176 -1.89 13.49 4.68
N PRO A 177 -3.09 13.90 5.15
CA PRO A 177 -3.59 13.42 6.43
C PRO A 177 -3.85 11.91 6.41
N LEU A 178 -4.33 11.37 5.28
CA LEU A 178 -4.54 9.92 5.12
C LEU A 178 -3.21 9.18 5.06
N LEU A 179 -2.25 9.69 4.28
CA LEU A 179 -0.91 9.12 4.17
C LEU A 179 -0.19 9.08 5.52
N LEU A 180 -0.33 10.15 6.31
CA LEU A 180 0.29 10.27 7.62
C LEU A 180 -0.39 9.35 8.65
N THR A 181 -1.71 9.25 8.61
CA THR A 181 -2.46 8.31 9.47
C THR A 181 -2.10 6.86 9.18
N ALA A 182 -1.89 6.53 7.90
CA ALA A 182 -1.43 5.21 7.48
C ALA A 182 0.02 4.93 7.94
N GLU A 183 0.92 5.89 7.73
CA GLU A 183 2.30 5.84 8.24
C GLU A 183 2.34 5.63 9.77
N TRP A 184 1.41 6.24 10.50
CA TRP A 184 1.32 6.11 11.96
C TRP A 184 0.63 4.83 12.42
N GLY A 185 0.16 3.97 11.52
CA GLY A 185 -0.46 2.70 11.89
C GLY A 185 -1.81 2.88 12.59
N GLN A 186 -2.65 3.83 12.14
CA GLN A 186 -3.93 4.14 12.80
C GLN A 186 -5.16 3.80 11.91
N PRO A 187 -5.42 2.52 11.62
CA PRO A 187 -6.51 2.10 10.74
C PRO A 187 -7.89 2.50 11.27
N ASP A 188 -8.11 2.55 12.59
CA ASP A 188 -9.38 2.99 13.18
C ASP A 188 -9.83 4.38 12.71
N ARG A 189 -8.90 5.33 12.54
CA ARG A 189 -9.24 6.67 12.04
C ARG A 189 -9.64 6.63 10.57
N LEU A 190 -8.93 5.82 9.79
CA LEU A 190 -9.25 5.61 8.37
C LEU A 190 -10.61 4.92 8.21
N LEU A 191 -10.92 3.91 9.03
CA LEU A 191 -12.20 3.20 9.02
C LEU A 191 -13.36 4.13 9.40
N LYS A 192 -13.20 4.97 10.43
CA LYS A 192 -14.20 6.01 10.78
C LYS A 192 -14.48 6.94 9.61
N LEU A 193 -13.44 7.35 8.88
CA LEU A 193 -13.60 8.23 7.73
C LEU A 193 -14.21 7.49 6.53
N LEU A 194 -13.91 6.21 6.32
CA LEU A 194 -14.52 5.38 5.28
C LEU A 194 -16.06 5.30 5.44
N ASP A 195 -16.52 5.22 6.70
CA ASP A 195 -17.93 5.18 7.08
C ASP A 195 -18.63 6.55 7.06
N ALA A 196 -17.87 7.65 7.06
CA ALA A 196 -18.47 8.97 7.12
C ALA A 196 -19.29 9.28 5.85
N PRO A 197 -20.52 9.82 6.00
CA PRO A 197 -21.47 9.97 4.89
C PRO A 197 -21.01 10.95 3.81
N ASN A 198 -20.13 11.89 4.17
CA ASN A 198 -19.60 12.93 3.28
C ASN A 198 -18.24 12.55 2.65
N THR A 199 -17.73 11.35 2.88
CA THR A 199 -16.47 10.91 2.28
C THR A 199 -16.67 10.61 0.80
N SER A 200 -15.96 11.34 -0.05
CA SER A 200 -16.03 11.18 -1.50
C SER A 200 -15.56 9.80 -1.95
N GLN A 201 -16.05 9.33 -3.10
CA GLN A 201 -15.66 8.05 -3.69
C GLN A 201 -14.13 7.92 -3.88
N SER A 202 -13.47 8.97 -4.38
CA SER A 202 -12.00 9.00 -4.52
C SER A 202 -11.28 8.86 -3.18
N ARG A 203 -11.80 9.50 -2.12
CA ARG A 203 -11.24 9.42 -0.77
C ARG A 203 -11.45 8.03 -0.18
N LYS A 204 -12.61 7.39 -0.38
CA LYS A 204 -12.86 5.99 0.01
C LYS A 204 -11.90 5.02 -0.66
N ILE A 205 -11.68 5.17 -1.97
CA ILE A 205 -10.71 4.35 -2.73
C ILE A 205 -9.30 4.50 -2.14
N LYS A 206 -8.87 5.74 -1.85
CA LYS A 206 -7.56 5.98 -1.24
C LYS A 206 -7.45 5.35 0.16
N ILE A 207 -8.49 5.47 0.99
CA ILE A 207 -8.54 4.85 2.31
C ILE A 207 -8.40 3.32 2.20
N MET A 208 -9.16 2.66 1.32
CA MET A 208 -9.07 1.21 1.15
C MET A 208 -7.68 0.77 0.66
N SER A 209 -7.05 1.52 -0.26
CA SER A 209 -5.65 1.27 -0.67
C SER A 209 -4.71 1.28 0.53
N LEU A 210 -4.81 2.32 1.37
CA LEU A 210 -3.96 2.47 2.54
C LEU A 210 -4.20 1.37 3.58
N LEU A 211 -5.45 0.99 3.84
CA LEU A 211 -5.76 -0.14 4.74
C LEU A 211 -5.13 -1.46 4.25
N GLY A 212 -5.14 -1.70 2.94
CA GLY A 212 -4.44 -2.83 2.33
C GLY A 212 -2.92 -2.74 2.49
N GLU A 213 -2.32 -1.59 2.15
CA GLU A 213 -0.87 -1.35 2.31
C GLU A 213 -0.39 -1.51 3.75
N MET A 214 -1.23 -1.13 4.72
CA MET A 214 -0.99 -1.26 6.15
C MET A 214 -1.17 -2.69 6.68
N GLN A 215 -1.75 -3.60 5.89
CA GLN A 215 -2.21 -4.92 6.36
C GLN A 215 -3.14 -4.81 7.58
N ALA A 216 -4.10 -3.88 7.52
CA ALA A 216 -5.07 -3.66 8.60
C ALA A 216 -6.22 -4.67 8.54
N ASP A 217 -6.03 -5.85 9.13
CA ASP A 217 -7.01 -6.95 9.13
C ASP A 217 -8.37 -6.56 9.69
N GLU A 218 -8.41 -5.62 10.64
CA GLU A 218 -9.65 -5.05 11.18
C GLU A 218 -10.51 -4.35 10.11
N ALA A 219 -9.96 -4.04 8.94
CA ALA A 219 -10.69 -3.47 7.81
C ALA A 219 -11.57 -4.50 7.08
N LEU A 220 -11.36 -5.81 7.26
CA LEU A 220 -12.06 -6.87 6.52
C LEU A 220 -13.60 -6.71 6.50
N PRO A 221 -14.28 -6.45 7.64
CA PRO A 221 -15.74 -6.26 7.63
C PRO A 221 -16.18 -5.08 6.75
N LYS A 222 -15.40 -4.00 6.76
CA LYS A 222 -15.70 -2.79 5.98
C LYS A 222 -15.40 -2.95 4.50
N LEU A 223 -14.32 -3.64 4.17
CA LEU A 223 -14.04 -4.02 2.78
C LEU A 223 -15.14 -4.95 2.24
N LYS A 224 -15.66 -5.88 3.05
CA LYS A 224 -16.77 -6.76 2.65
C LYS A 224 -18.05 -5.98 2.37
N GLU A 225 -18.34 -4.97 3.19
CA GLU A 225 -19.47 -4.07 2.97
C GLU A 225 -19.31 -3.27 1.68
N ALA A 226 -18.09 -2.77 1.39
CA ALA A 226 -17.78 -2.02 0.18
C ALA A 226 -17.98 -2.84 -1.12
N LEU A 227 -18.00 -4.18 -1.07
CA LEU A 227 -18.31 -5.03 -2.24
C LEU A 227 -19.74 -4.85 -2.77
N LYS A 228 -20.65 -4.32 -1.95
CA LYS A 228 -22.02 -4.03 -2.36
C LYS A 228 -22.11 -2.82 -3.27
N ASP A 229 -21.12 -1.93 -3.22
CA ASP A 229 -21.00 -0.78 -4.10
C ASP A 229 -20.13 -1.17 -5.29
N ARG A 230 -20.72 -1.14 -6.50
CA ARG A 230 -20.05 -1.54 -7.74
C ARG A 230 -18.79 -0.72 -8.01
N ASP A 231 -18.79 0.56 -7.63
CA ASP A 231 -17.67 1.46 -7.90
C ASP A 231 -16.52 1.26 -6.90
N LEU A 232 -16.82 0.72 -5.70
CA LEU A 232 -15.83 0.41 -4.67
C LEU A 232 -15.35 -1.05 -4.69
N ALA A 233 -16.15 -1.98 -5.21
CA ALA A 233 -15.91 -3.42 -5.12
C ALA A 233 -14.52 -3.84 -5.61
N LYS A 234 -14.08 -3.31 -6.76
CA LYS A 234 -12.76 -3.61 -7.31
C LYS A 234 -11.63 -3.20 -6.36
N GLN A 235 -11.71 -1.99 -5.80
CA GLN A 235 -10.67 -1.50 -4.89
C GLN A 235 -10.71 -2.25 -3.55
N ALA A 236 -11.90 -2.59 -3.05
CA ALA A 236 -12.04 -3.37 -1.84
C ALA A 236 -11.39 -4.76 -1.97
N LEU A 237 -11.55 -5.43 -3.13
CA LEU A 237 -10.91 -6.73 -3.40
C LEU A 237 -9.39 -6.61 -3.51
N VAL A 238 -8.87 -5.55 -4.13
CA VAL A 238 -7.42 -5.27 -4.16
C VAL A 238 -6.89 -5.05 -2.74
N ALA A 239 -7.60 -4.26 -1.92
CA ALA A 239 -7.21 -4.02 -0.54
C ALA A 239 -7.20 -5.33 0.27
N MET A 240 -8.24 -6.17 0.13
CA MET A 240 -8.29 -7.50 0.78
C MET A 240 -7.12 -8.41 0.37
N GLY A 241 -6.73 -8.41 -0.90
CA GLY A 241 -5.56 -9.17 -1.37
C GLY A 241 -4.23 -8.67 -0.79
N ASN A 242 -4.18 -7.42 -0.33
CA ASN A 242 -3.00 -6.83 0.31
C ASN A 242 -2.99 -6.99 1.84
N LEU A 243 -4.09 -7.44 2.48
CA LEU A 243 -4.14 -7.66 3.93
C LEU A 243 -3.30 -8.86 4.40
N GLY A 244 -2.80 -9.68 3.48
CA GLY A 244 -1.98 -10.83 3.81
C GLY A 244 -2.82 -12.05 4.22
N LYS A 245 -2.23 -12.93 5.05
CA LYS A 245 -2.77 -14.27 5.35
C LYS A 245 -4.16 -14.26 5.99
N ASP A 246 -4.47 -13.24 6.78
CA ASP A 246 -5.72 -13.18 7.55
C ASP A 246 -6.91 -12.84 6.62
N GLY A 247 -6.64 -12.34 5.41
CA GLY A 247 -7.63 -12.19 4.34
C GLY A 247 -8.01 -13.49 3.64
N ILE A 248 -7.24 -14.58 3.79
CA ILE A 248 -7.44 -15.84 3.06
C ILE A 248 -8.83 -16.44 3.29
N PRO A 249 -9.32 -16.64 4.53
CA PRO A 249 -10.62 -17.28 4.75
C PRO A 249 -11.77 -16.52 4.09
N LEU A 250 -11.73 -15.18 4.14
CA LEU A 250 -12.75 -14.35 3.51
C LEU A 250 -12.67 -14.41 1.98
N LEU A 251 -11.48 -14.34 1.39
CA LEU A 251 -11.32 -14.44 -0.06
C LEU A 251 -11.73 -15.82 -0.59
N VAL A 252 -11.48 -16.89 0.17
CA VAL A 252 -11.97 -18.23 -0.15
C VAL A 252 -13.50 -18.30 -0.11
N ASP A 253 -14.14 -17.73 0.93
CA ASP A 253 -15.60 -17.62 0.99
C ASP A 253 -16.14 -16.87 -0.24
N MET A 254 -15.63 -15.67 -0.51
CA MET A 254 -16.09 -14.84 -1.62
C MET A 254 -15.88 -15.49 -3.00
N MET A 255 -14.74 -16.17 -3.22
CA MET A 255 -14.49 -16.92 -4.46
C MET A 255 -15.53 -18.02 -4.69
N ASN A 256 -16.06 -18.59 -3.62
CA ASN A 256 -17.00 -19.72 -3.69
C ASN A 256 -18.47 -19.30 -3.66
N THR A 257 -18.81 -18.24 -2.91
CA THR A 257 -20.21 -17.93 -2.56
C THR A 257 -20.72 -16.59 -3.11
N ALA A 258 -19.84 -15.72 -3.64
CA ALA A 258 -20.27 -14.42 -4.15
C ALA A 258 -21.21 -14.57 -5.35
N PRO A 259 -22.32 -13.81 -5.43
CA PRO A 259 -23.27 -13.95 -6.53
C PRO A 259 -22.74 -13.34 -7.85
N GLN A 260 -21.82 -12.38 -7.79
CA GLN A 260 -21.23 -11.75 -8.97
C GLN A 260 -19.94 -12.46 -9.39
N VAL A 261 -19.82 -12.79 -10.68
CA VAL A 261 -18.64 -13.43 -11.29
C VAL A 261 -17.39 -12.56 -11.10
N GLU A 262 -17.52 -11.25 -11.23
CA GLU A 262 -16.44 -10.29 -11.07
C GLU A 262 -15.85 -10.33 -9.65
N VAL A 263 -16.72 -10.54 -8.65
CA VAL A 263 -16.30 -10.64 -7.25
C VAL A 263 -15.59 -11.96 -6.99
N GLN A 264 -16.09 -13.08 -7.54
CA GLN A 264 -15.40 -14.37 -7.45
C GLN A 264 -14.01 -14.33 -8.10
N ALA A 265 -13.91 -13.76 -9.31
CA ALA A 265 -12.67 -13.66 -10.07
C ALA A 265 -11.64 -12.77 -9.35
N ALA A 266 -12.07 -11.63 -8.82
CA ALA A 266 -11.21 -10.76 -8.04
C ALA A 266 -10.78 -11.38 -6.70
N ALA A 267 -11.61 -12.19 -6.06
CA ALA A 267 -11.23 -12.94 -4.87
C ALA A 267 -10.15 -13.99 -5.17
N ALA A 268 -10.28 -14.74 -6.28
CA ALA A 268 -9.24 -15.65 -6.76
C ALA A 268 -7.92 -14.91 -7.05
N LYS A 269 -7.99 -13.73 -7.68
CA LYS A 269 -6.83 -12.87 -7.91
C LYS A 269 -6.16 -12.44 -6.60
N GLY A 270 -6.95 -12.04 -5.61
CA GLY A 270 -6.47 -11.66 -4.27
C GLY A 270 -5.75 -12.82 -3.57
N LEU A 271 -6.29 -14.04 -3.63
CA LEU A 271 -5.60 -15.25 -3.13
C LEU A 271 -4.24 -15.46 -3.82
N GLY A 272 -4.19 -15.26 -5.14
CA GLY A 272 -2.93 -15.32 -5.90
C GLY A 272 -1.91 -14.24 -5.51
N GLN A 273 -2.38 -13.04 -5.12
CA GLN A 273 -1.50 -11.98 -4.60
C GLN A 273 -0.96 -12.37 -3.22
N ILE A 274 -1.81 -12.88 -2.33
CA ILE A 274 -1.38 -13.32 -1.00
C ILE A 274 -0.33 -14.42 -1.11
N GLY A 275 -0.63 -15.48 -1.88
CA GLY A 275 0.31 -16.59 -2.03
C GLY A 275 1.61 -16.18 -2.74
N GLY A 276 1.55 -15.30 -3.74
CA GLY A 276 2.72 -14.86 -4.50
C GLY A 276 3.62 -13.87 -3.74
N ILE A 277 3.04 -12.90 -3.02
CA ILE A 277 3.78 -11.87 -2.29
C ILE A 277 4.28 -12.40 -0.94
N HIS A 278 3.45 -13.16 -0.23
CA HIS A 278 3.76 -13.62 1.14
C HIS A 278 4.27 -15.06 1.17
N GLY A 279 4.30 -15.77 0.04
CA GLY A 279 4.72 -17.17 -0.03
C GLY A 279 3.76 -18.14 0.68
N ASP A 280 2.51 -17.74 0.90
CA ASP A 280 1.54 -18.55 1.65
C ASP A 280 0.88 -19.59 0.74
N ALA A 281 1.42 -20.81 0.75
CA ALA A 281 0.90 -21.93 -0.02
C ALA A 281 -0.45 -22.50 0.50
N SER A 282 -1.01 -21.96 1.58
CA SER A 282 -2.33 -22.39 2.10
C SER A 282 -3.47 -22.04 1.13
N VAL A 283 -3.28 -21.04 0.26
CA VAL A 283 -4.27 -20.65 -0.76
C VAL A 283 -4.35 -21.64 -1.93
N VAL A 284 -3.35 -22.52 -2.11
CA VAL A 284 -3.28 -23.47 -3.24
C VAL A 284 -4.45 -24.44 -3.21
N LEU A 285 -4.75 -25.05 -2.06
CA LEU A 285 -5.82 -26.05 -1.98
C LEU A 285 -7.21 -25.47 -2.31
N PRO A 286 -7.62 -24.31 -1.76
CA PRO A 286 -8.84 -23.63 -2.20
C PRO A 286 -8.88 -23.32 -3.70
N LEU A 287 -7.77 -22.84 -4.27
CA LEU A 287 -7.69 -22.53 -5.71
C LEU A 287 -7.83 -23.79 -6.56
N LEU A 288 -7.22 -24.91 -6.17
CA LEU A 288 -7.36 -26.20 -6.86
C LEU A 288 -8.78 -26.77 -6.75
N ALA A 289 -9.45 -26.58 -5.61
CA ALA A 289 -10.85 -26.96 -5.47
C ALA A 289 -11.73 -26.19 -6.46
N LYS A 290 -11.50 -24.87 -6.61
CA LYS A 290 -12.24 -24.03 -7.56
C LYS A 290 -11.91 -24.34 -9.03
N LEU A 291 -10.64 -24.64 -9.33
CA LEU A 291 -10.19 -25.06 -10.66
C LEU A 291 -10.90 -26.33 -11.14
N ASN A 292 -11.16 -27.27 -10.23
CA ASN A 292 -11.79 -28.55 -10.52
C ASN A 292 -13.33 -28.50 -10.49
N ASP A 293 -13.94 -27.39 -10.08
CA ASP A 293 -15.40 -27.24 -10.09
C ASP A 293 -15.89 -27.03 -11.55
N PRO A 294 -16.66 -27.97 -12.12
CA PRO A 294 -17.13 -27.89 -13.50
C PRO A 294 -18.13 -26.75 -13.73
N LYS A 295 -18.67 -26.14 -12.67
CA LYS A 295 -19.62 -25.02 -12.75
C LYS A 295 -18.92 -23.66 -12.73
N THR A 296 -17.60 -23.62 -12.54
CA THR A 296 -16.88 -22.35 -12.45
C THR A 296 -16.89 -21.61 -13.78
N ASP A 297 -17.29 -20.34 -13.73
CA ASP A 297 -17.25 -19.44 -14.87
C ASP A 297 -15.81 -19.27 -15.40
N TRP A 298 -15.65 -19.15 -16.72
CA TRP A 298 -14.32 -19.05 -17.34
C TRP A 298 -13.53 -17.82 -16.91
N ALA A 299 -14.18 -16.70 -16.57
CA ALA A 299 -13.49 -15.54 -16.02
C ALA A 299 -12.88 -15.84 -14.65
N VAL A 300 -13.59 -16.60 -13.81
CA VAL A 300 -13.08 -17.03 -12.50
C VAL A 300 -11.97 -18.07 -12.67
N LEU A 301 -12.14 -19.06 -13.55
CA LEU A 301 -11.08 -20.04 -13.87
C LEU A 301 -9.81 -19.36 -14.38
N THR A 302 -9.95 -18.28 -15.15
CA THR A 302 -8.81 -17.51 -15.66
C THR A 302 -7.99 -16.93 -14.51
N GLU A 303 -8.64 -16.28 -13.54
CA GLU A 303 -7.95 -15.71 -12.37
C GLU A 303 -7.41 -16.80 -11.43
N VAL A 304 -8.11 -17.94 -11.29
CA VAL A 304 -7.61 -19.11 -10.55
C VAL A 304 -6.33 -19.65 -11.17
N ALA A 305 -6.27 -19.80 -12.50
CA ALA A 305 -5.07 -20.25 -13.19
C ALA A 305 -3.91 -19.26 -13.02
N TRP A 306 -4.15 -17.95 -13.18
CA TRP A 306 -3.14 -16.92 -12.89
C TRP A 306 -2.65 -16.98 -11.44
N ALA A 307 -3.56 -17.17 -10.48
CA ALA A 307 -3.23 -17.26 -9.06
C ALA A 307 -2.33 -18.46 -8.77
N LEU A 308 -2.66 -19.65 -9.30
CA LEU A 308 -1.83 -20.85 -9.16
C LEU A 308 -0.46 -20.66 -9.83
N GLY A 309 -0.37 -20.00 -10.99
CA GLY A 309 0.92 -19.73 -11.63
C GLY A 309 1.82 -18.75 -10.85
N LYS A 310 1.23 -17.84 -10.06
CA LYS A 310 2.00 -16.95 -9.15
C LYS A 310 2.54 -17.68 -7.93
N ILE A 311 2.04 -18.90 -7.66
CA ILE A 311 2.36 -19.70 -6.49
C ILE A 311 2.88 -21.04 -7.01
N PRO A 312 4.15 -21.12 -7.42
CA PRO A 312 4.72 -22.33 -8.03
C PRO A 312 4.75 -23.48 -7.02
N ASP A 313 3.65 -24.21 -6.96
CA ASP A 313 3.42 -25.35 -6.08
C ASP A 313 3.17 -26.60 -6.93
N LYS A 314 3.90 -27.68 -6.65
CA LYS A 314 3.86 -28.93 -7.43
C LYS A 314 2.45 -29.55 -7.48
N ARG A 315 1.61 -29.27 -6.48
CA ARG A 315 0.21 -29.75 -6.44
C ARG A 315 -0.64 -29.16 -7.58
N SER A 316 -0.20 -28.03 -8.16
CA SER A 316 -0.90 -27.35 -9.26
C SER A 316 -0.61 -27.94 -10.64
N ILE A 317 0.51 -28.64 -10.82
CA ILE A 317 0.99 -29.11 -12.13
C ILE A 317 -0.05 -30.00 -12.81
N GLN A 318 -0.36 -31.16 -12.22
CA GLN A 318 -1.27 -32.12 -12.85
C GLN A 318 -2.69 -31.56 -13.08
N PRO A 319 -3.31 -30.86 -12.10
CA PRO A 319 -4.62 -30.23 -12.33
C PRO A 319 -4.62 -29.20 -13.47
N LEU A 320 -3.55 -28.40 -13.63
CA LEU A 320 -3.44 -27.45 -14.72
C LEU A 320 -3.32 -28.16 -16.09
N TYR A 321 -2.54 -29.24 -16.17
CA TYR A 321 -2.45 -30.07 -17.38
C TYR A 321 -3.79 -30.73 -17.76
N ASP A 322 -4.55 -31.20 -16.76
CA ASP A 322 -5.87 -31.79 -16.98
C ASP A 322 -6.87 -30.77 -17.56
N ILE A 323 -6.82 -29.53 -17.07
CA ILE A 323 -7.60 -28.42 -17.61
C ILE A 323 -7.13 -28.03 -19.01
N ASP A 324 -5.83 -27.88 -19.24
CA ASP A 324 -5.29 -27.55 -20.57
C ASP A 324 -5.77 -28.55 -21.62
N LYS A 325 -5.66 -29.86 -21.34
CA LYS A 325 -6.14 -30.92 -22.24
C LYS A 325 -7.63 -30.75 -22.61
N LYS A 326 -8.48 -30.40 -21.64
CA LYS A 326 -9.91 -30.12 -21.89
C LYS A 326 -10.09 -28.88 -22.74
N LEU A 327 -9.35 -27.80 -22.46
CA LEU A 327 -9.44 -26.54 -23.20
C LEU A 327 -8.96 -26.69 -24.64
N GLN A 328 -7.90 -27.47 -24.90
CA GLN A 328 -7.40 -27.72 -26.26
C GLN A 328 -8.40 -28.47 -27.14
N ALA A 329 -9.28 -29.27 -26.55
CA ALA A 329 -10.37 -29.92 -27.27
C ALA A 329 -11.46 -28.95 -27.76
N ILE A 330 -11.54 -27.75 -27.16
CA ILE A 330 -12.52 -26.71 -27.53
C ILE A 330 -11.92 -25.82 -28.64
N ARG A 331 -12.57 -25.82 -29.81
CA ARG A 331 -12.20 -24.98 -30.96
C ARG A 331 -13.20 -23.85 -31.14
N ASP A 332 -12.86 -22.69 -30.57
CA ASP A 332 -13.61 -21.45 -30.73
C ASP A 332 -12.63 -20.25 -30.71
N PRO A 333 -12.04 -19.89 -31.87
CA PRO A 333 -10.96 -18.92 -31.94
C PRO A 333 -11.41 -17.47 -31.67
N GLU A 334 -12.69 -17.17 -31.90
CA GLU A 334 -13.26 -15.83 -31.68
C GLU A 334 -13.61 -15.58 -30.21
N ASN A 335 -13.58 -16.62 -29.38
CA ASN A 335 -13.94 -16.53 -27.97
C ASN A 335 -12.79 -15.97 -27.13
N VAL A 336 -12.90 -14.68 -26.83
CA VAL A 336 -11.90 -13.93 -26.07
C VAL A 336 -11.70 -14.50 -24.66
N GLN A 337 -12.76 -14.96 -24.00
CA GLN A 337 -12.70 -15.55 -22.65
C GLN A 337 -11.96 -16.89 -22.68
N LEU A 338 -12.26 -17.76 -23.64
CA LEU A 338 -11.55 -19.02 -23.82
C LEU A 338 -10.06 -18.79 -24.12
N LYS A 339 -9.74 -17.81 -24.98
CA LYS A 339 -8.36 -17.46 -25.31
C LYS A 339 -7.58 -17.02 -24.07
N LYS A 340 -8.16 -16.12 -23.27
CA LYS A 340 -7.55 -15.66 -22.00
C LYS A 340 -7.34 -16.80 -21.01
N LEU A 341 -8.30 -17.70 -20.89
CA LEU A 341 -8.19 -18.87 -20.02
C LEU A 341 -7.07 -19.80 -20.48
N LYS A 342 -6.97 -20.10 -21.78
CA LYS A 342 -5.87 -20.89 -22.35
C LYS A 342 -4.50 -20.25 -22.10
N GLU A 343 -4.40 -18.93 -22.28
CA GLU A 343 -3.17 -18.16 -22.00
C GLU A 343 -2.78 -18.24 -20.53
N ALA A 344 -3.74 -18.07 -19.62
CA ALA A 344 -3.52 -18.16 -18.17
C ALA A 344 -3.05 -19.55 -17.74
N VAL A 345 -3.73 -20.61 -18.20
CA VAL A 345 -3.37 -22.01 -17.88
C VAL A 345 -1.99 -22.34 -18.43
N PHE A 346 -1.71 -22.00 -19.68
CA PHE A 346 -0.40 -22.24 -20.28
C PHE A 346 0.73 -21.51 -19.56
N TRP A 347 0.52 -20.25 -19.18
CA TRP A 347 1.49 -19.51 -18.39
C TRP A 347 1.70 -20.14 -17.02
N ALA A 348 0.62 -20.54 -16.34
CA ALA A 348 0.68 -21.16 -15.02
C ALA A 348 1.45 -22.48 -15.03
N ILE A 349 1.19 -23.34 -16.03
CA ILE A 349 1.96 -24.58 -16.24
C ILE A 349 3.45 -24.27 -16.35
N LYS A 350 3.82 -23.28 -17.17
CA LYS A 350 5.24 -22.89 -17.31
C LYS A 350 5.84 -22.42 -16.00
N GLN A 351 5.12 -21.64 -15.19
CA GLN A 351 5.65 -21.20 -13.90
C GLN A 351 5.85 -22.39 -12.96
N CYS A 352 4.88 -23.29 -12.84
CA CYS A 352 4.99 -24.45 -11.95
C CYS A 352 6.08 -25.45 -12.42
N ASP A 353 6.20 -25.71 -13.73
CA ASP A 353 7.15 -26.68 -14.29
C ASP A 353 8.60 -26.16 -14.29
N THR A 354 8.81 -24.86 -14.54
CA THR A 354 10.18 -24.29 -14.52
C THR A 354 10.78 -24.27 -13.12
N TRP A 355 9.96 -24.13 -12.07
CA TRP A 355 10.42 -24.22 -10.68
C TRP A 355 10.94 -25.62 -10.31
N ASP A 356 10.39 -26.68 -10.89
CA ASP A 356 10.84 -28.06 -10.68
C ASP A 356 12.24 -28.35 -11.24
N GLN A 357 12.76 -27.51 -12.14
CA GLN A 357 14.12 -27.67 -12.69
C GLN A 357 15.21 -27.04 -11.81
N TYR A 358 14.84 -26.19 -10.85
CA TYR A 358 15.77 -25.39 -10.03
C TYR A 358 15.60 -25.58 -8.51
N SER A 359 14.65 -26.42 -8.07
CA SER A 359 14.44 -26.81 -6.67
C SER A 359 14.66 -28.30 -6.47
#